data_AF-A0A2H0P0T3-F1
#
_entry.id   AF-A0A2H0P0T3-F1
#
_cell.length_a   1.000
_cell.length_b   1.000
_cell.length_c   1.000
_cell.angle_alpha   90.00
_cell.angle_beta   90.00
_cell.angle_gamma   90.00
#
_symmetry.space_group_name_H-M   'P 1'
#
loop_
_entity.id
_entity.type
_entity.pdbx_description
1 polymer ?
#
loop_
_entity_poly.entity_id
_entity_poly.type
_entity_poly.pdbx_seq_one_letter_code
_entity_poly.pdbx_strand_id
1 'polypeptide(L)'
;MEWVDSLGYKRRALIDNRLDRIRESNHFGDWKPLGGGLCELRWKNGTRVYFSYVAGDDGRLILMLWGGDKNGQGRDIAKARKLQSRASA
;
A
#
# COMPACT_ATOMS: atom_id res chain seq x y z
N MET A 1 0.66 -7.27 10.83
CA MET A 1 0.23 -5.87 10.71
C MET A 1 1.10 -4.88 11.50
N GLU A 2 2.22 -5.31 12.09
CA GLU A 2 3.17 -4.51 12.90
C GLU A 2 3.53 -3.10 12.38
N TRP A 3 3.66 -2.91 11.06
CA TRP A 3 4.09 -1.61 10.54
C TRP A 3 3.04 -0.51 10.78
N VAL A 4 1.77 -0.78 10.50
CA VAL A 4 0.69 0.20 10.73
C VAL A 4 0.59 0.52 12.21
N ASP A 5 0.82 -0.48 13.06
CA ASP A 5 0.78 -0.32 14.51
C ASP A 5 1.90 0.57 15.06
N SER A 6 3.05 0.58 14.41
CA SER A 6 4.16 1.49 14.74
C SER A 6 3.92 2.95 14.34
N LEU A 7 2.89 3.26 13.55
CA LEU A 7 2.62 4.62 13.10
C LEU A 7 1.93 5.45 14.18
N GLY A 8 2.42 6.67 14.37
CA GLY A 8 1.74 7.69 15.16
C GLY A 8 0.37 8.06 14.54
N TYR A 9 -0.56 8.49 15.40
CA TYR A 9 -1.97 8.76 15.08
C TYR A 9 -2.18 9.55 13.77
N LYS A 10 -1.45 10.65 13.58
CA LYS A 10 -1.57 11.51 12.38
C LYS A 10 -1.26 10.77 11.08
N ARG A 11 -0.24 9.90 11.07
CA ARG A 11 0.11 9.12 9.86
C ARG A 11 -0.94 8.05 9.58
N ARG A 12 -1.44 7.39 10.63
CA ARG A 12 -2.49 6.38 10.50
C ARG A 12 -3.77 6.98 9.90
N ALA A 13 -4.24 8.10 10.45
CA ALA A 13 -5.43 8.79 9.95
C ALA A 13 -5.32 9.21 8.46
N LEU A 14 -4.12 9.60 8.00
CA LEU A 14 -3.88 9.91 6.58
C LEU A 14 -3.98 8.69 5.67
N ILE A 15 -3.54 7.53 6.15
CA ILE A 15 -3.63 6.26 5.42
C ILE A 15 -5.09 5.81 5.41
N ASP A 16 -5.75 5.79 6.57
CA ASP A 16 -7.15 5.35 6.70
C ASP A 16 -8.07 6.20 5.80
N ASN A 17 -7.95 7.53 5.85
CA ASN A 17 -8.75 8.41 4.99
C ASN A 17 -8.51 8.14 3.49
N ARG A 18 -7.28 7.77 3.10
CA ARG A 18 -6.98 7.39 1.71
C ARG A 18 -7.63 6.06 1.35
N LEU A 19 -7.60 5.07 2.25
CA LEU A 19 -8.23 3.77 2.02
C LEU A 19 -9.73 3.90 1.88
N ASP A 20 -10.38 4.72 2.69
CA ASP A 20 -11.81 4.96 2.60
C ASP A 20 -12.18 5.59 1.26
N ARG A 21 -11.44 6.62 0.81
CA ARG A 21 -11.63 7.21 -0.53
C ARG A 21 -11.42 6.20 -1.67
N ILE A 22 -10.45 5.29 -1.53
CA ILE A 22 -10.22 4.24 -2.51
C ILE A 22 -11.41 3.28 -2.55
N ARG A 23 -11.93 2.86 -1.39
CA ARG A 23 -13.10 1.97 -1.30
C ARG A 23 -14.36 2.60 -1.88
N GLU A 24 -14.60 3.87 -1.57
CA GLU A 24 -15.84 4.56 -1.94
C GLU A 24 -15.84 5.08 -3.39
N SER A 25 -14.69 5.52 -3.89
CA SER A 25 -14.62 6.29 -5.14
C SER A 25 -13.44 5.92 -6.04
N ASN A 26 -12.69 4.87 -5.71
CA ASN A 26 -11.48 4.46 -6.43
C ASN A 26 -10.44 5.60 -6.54
N HIS A 27 -10.42 6.52 -5.57
CA HIS A 27 -9.58 7.71 -5.59
C HIS A 27 -8.24 7.52 -4.83
N PHE A 28 -7.22 7.08 -5.57
CA PHE A 28 -5.87 6.80 -5.04
C PHE A 28 -5.02 8.04 -4.75
N GLY A 29 -5.32 9.18 -5.38
CA GLY A 29 -4.50 10.39 -5.27
C GLY A 29 -3.13 10.22 -5.89
N ASP A 30 -2.06 10.49 -5.14
CA ASP A 30 -0.69 10.31 -5.63
C ASP A 30 -0.26 8.85 -5.46
N TRP A 31 -0.18 8.13 -6.59
CA TRP A 31 0.25 6.75 -6.64
C TRP A 31 1.05 6.46 -7.90
N LYS A 32 1.81 5.36 -7.89
CA LYS A 32 2.64 4.93 -9.03
C LYS A 32 2.63 3.40 -9.18
N PRO A 33 2.50 2.86 -10.40
CA PRO A 33 2.78 1.45 -10.65
C PRO A 33 4.29 1.18 -10.59
N LEU A 34 4.67 0.11 -9.90
CA LEU A 34 6.06 -0.36 -9.77
C LEU A 34 6.35 -1.57 -10.68
N GLY A 35 5.38 -2.01 -11.48
CA GLY A 35 5.48 -3.17 -12.36
C GLY A 35 5.27 -4.50 -11.61
N GLY A 36 4.86 -5.53 -12.37
CA GLY A 36 4.53 -6.86 -11.81
C GLY A 36 3.32 -6.84 -10.88
N GLY A 37 2.32 -6.00 -11.18
CA GLY A 37 1.11 -5.86 -10.36
C GLY A 37 1.30 -5.16 -9.00
N LEU A 38 2.51 -4.69 -8.68
CA LEU A 38 2.78 -3.92 -7.47
C LEU A 38 2.60 -2.42 -7.72
N CYS A 39 1.95 -1.74 -6.78
CA CYS A 39 1.71 -0.30 -6.81
C CYS A 39 2.17 0.35 -5.49
N GLU A 40 2.42 1.66 -5.54
CA GLU A 40 2.80 2.47 -4.38
C GLU A 40 1.89 3.70 -4.26
N LEU A 41 1.32 3.92 -3.08
CA LEU A 41 0.72 5.19 -2.65
C LEU A 41 1.80 6.10 -2.03
N ARG A 42 1.72 7.40 -2.31
CA ARG A 42 2.72 8.38 -1.89
C ARG A 42 2.09 9.56 -1.18
N TRP A 43 2.69 9.96 -0.06
CA TRP A 43 2.36 11.19 0.64
C TRP A 43 3.55 12.14 0.65
N LYS A 44 3.25 13.45 0.69
CA LYS A 44 4.26 14.53 0.72
C LYS A 44 5.18 14.47 1.94
N ASN A 45 4.69 13.93 3.06
CA ASN A 45 5.45 13.73 4.30
C ASN A 45 6.47 12.57 4.22
N GLY A 46 6.58 11.89 3.09
CA GLY A 46 7.51 10.79 2.87
C GLY A 46 6.91 9.39 3.03
N THR A 47 5.70 9.26 3.58
CA THR A 47 5.05 7.95 3.77
C THR A 47 4.78 7.26 2.44
N ARG A 48 5.00 5.95 2.41
CA ARG A 48 4.77 5.04 1.26
C ARG A 48 3.98 3.83 1.71
N VAL A 49 2.98 3.43 0.92
CA VAL A 49 2.20 2.21 1.16
C VAL A 49 2.19 1.40 -0.13
N TYR A 50 2.54 0.13 -0.03
CA TYR A 50 2.65 -0.78 -1.17
C TYR A 50 1.48 -1.73 -1.19
N PHE A 51 0.84 -1.86 -2.35
CA PHE A 51 -0.35 -2.66 -2.52
C PHE A 51 -0.35 -3.38 -3.87
N SER A 52 -1.14 -4.44 -3.96
CA SER A 52 -1.41 -5.12 -5.22
C SER A 52 -2.90 -5.38 -5.36
N TYR A 53 -3.36 -5.47 -6.61
CA TYR A 53 -4.71 -5.96 -6.90
C TYR A 53 -4.66 -7.48 -6.95
N VAL A 54 -5.46 -8.13 -6.13
CA VAL A 54 -5.71 -9.57 -6.21
C VAL A 54 -7.13 -9.79 -6.74
N ALA A 55 -7.30 -10.83 -7.55
CA ALA A 55 -8.64 -11.27 -7.93
C ALA A 55 -9.24 -11.98 -6.70
N GLY A 56 -10.36 -11.47 -6.20
CA GLY A 56 -11.23 -12.17 -5.27
C GLY A 56 -12.53 -12.56 -5.97
N ASP A 57 -13.33 -13.37 -5.30
CA ASP A 57 -14.61 -13.87 -5.83
C ASP A 57 -15.57 -12.72 -6.21
N ASP A 58 -15.44 -11.57 -5.54
CA ASP A 58 -16.29 -10.39 -5.74
C ASP A 58 -15.65 -9.29 -6.64
N GLY A 59 -14.46 -9.52 -7.21
CA GLY A 59 -13.77 -8.56 -8.09
C GLY A 59 -12.29 -8.27 -7.75
N ARG A 60 -11.81 -7.04 -8.01
CA ARG A 60 -10.42 -6.63 -7.69
C ARG A 60 -10.31 -6.17 -6.23
N LEU A 61 -9.68 -6.98 -5.39
CA LEU A 61 -9.41 -6.64 -3.99
C LEU A 61 -8.02 -5.98 -3.88
N ILE A 62 -7.93 -4.90 -3.10
CA ILE A 62 -6.66 -4.21 -2.84
C ILE A 62 -6.02 -4.84 -1.61
N LEU A 63 -4.96 -5.62 -1.83
CA LEU A 63 -4.17 -6.19 -0.75
C LEU A 63 -3.03 -5.22 -0.38
N MET A 64 -3.07 -4.69 0.84
CA MET A 64 -1.96 -3.94 1.40
C MET A 64 -0.86 -4.92 1.83
N LEU A 65 0.33 -4.75 1.27
CA LEU A 65 1.45 -5.66 1.47
C LEU A 65 2.41 -5.13 2.55
N TRP A 66 2.76 -3.85 2.45
CA TRP A 66 3.76 -3.24 3.33
C TRP A 66 3.63 -1.71 3.31
N GLY A 67 4.38 -1.03 4.18
CA GLY A 67 4.57 0.40 4.08
C GLY A 67 5.87 0.84 4.73
N GLY A 68 6.23 2.10 4.49
CA GLY A 68 7.47 2.68 4.98
C GLY A 68 7.54 4.16 4.69
N ASP A 69 8.77 4.68 4.66
CA ASP A 69 9.07 6.06 4.31
C ASP A 69 10.02 6.11 3.10
N LYS A 70 10.05 7.25 2.40
CA LYS A 70 10.83 7.47 1.17
C LYS A 70 12.29 7.01 1.28
N ASN A 71 12.93 7.20 2.44
CA ASN A 71 14.36 6.89 2.64
C ASN A 71 14.63 5.36 2.70
N GLY A 72 13.61 4.54 2.94
CA GLY A 72 13.68 3.08 2.98
C GLY A 72 13.12 2.39 1.73
N GLN A 73 12.69 3.17 0.73
CA GLN A 73 11.81 2.70 -0.35
C GLN A 73 12.32 1.43 -1.05
N GLY A 74 13.62 1.33 -1.38
CA GLY A 74 14.16 0.15 -2.07
C GLY A 74 13.99 -1.14 -1.26
N ARG A 75 14.24 -1.09 0.05
CA ARG A 75 14.07 -2.23 0.97
C ARG A 75 12.60 -2.60 1.11
N ASP A 76 11.75 -1.59 1.24
CA ASP A 76 10.31 -1.78 1.42
C ASP A 76 9.63 -2.36 0.17
N ILE A 77 10.05 -1.93 -1.04
CA ILE A 77 9.60 -2.51 -2.31
C ILE A 77 9.99 -3.99 -2.38
N ALA A 78 11.24 -4.33 -2.06
CA ALA A 78 11.69 -5.72 -2.08
C ALA A 78 10.87 -6.60 -1.12
N LYS A 79 10.56 -6.08 0.07
CA LYS A 79 9.71 -6.77 1.05
C LYS A 79 8.28 -6.92 0.55
N ALA A 80 7.69 -5.87 -0.03
CA ALA A 80 6.35 -5.91 -0.60
C ALA A 80 6.24 -6.95 -1.73
N ARG A 81 7.23 -7.04 -2.63
CA ARG A 81 7.26 -8.07 -3.68
C ARG A 81 7.29 -9.49 -3.12
N LYS A 82 8.09 -9.73 -2.07
CA LYS A 82 8.16 -11.03 -1.40
C LYS A 82 6.82 -11.42 -0.74
N LEU A 83 6.08 -10.45 -0.25
CA LEU A 83 4.73 -10.68 0.32
C LEU A 83 3.71 -10.94 -0.79
N GLN A 84 3.78 -10.20 -1.89
CA GLN A 84 2.93 -10.39 -3.07
C GLN A 84 3.05 -11.82 -3.60
N SER A 85 4.28 -12.32 -3.79
CA SER A 85 4.49 -13.67 -4.33
C SER A 85 3.95 -14.78 -3.44
N ARG A 86 3.85 -14.54 -2.13
CA ARG A 86 3.28 -15.51 -1.16
C ARG A 86 1.77 -15.48 -1.11
N ALA A 87 1.15 -14.33 -1.41
CA ALA A 87 -0.30 -14.18 -1.41
C ALA A 87 -0.96 -14.68 -2.71
N SER A 88 -0.16 -14.91 -3.76
CA SER A 88 -0.61 -15.46 -5.05
C SER A 88 -0.27 -16.95 -5.23
N ALA A 89 0.21 -17.61 -4.18
CA ALA A 89 0.48 -19.04 -4.12
C ALA A 89 -0.59 -19.73 -3.26
#